data_AF-A0A5M9JRX0-F1
#
_entry.id   AF-A0A5M9JRX0-F1
#
_cell.length_a   1.000
_cell.length_b   1.000
_cell.length_c   1.000
_cell.angle_alpha   90.00
_cell.angle_beta   90.00
_cell.angle_gamma   90.00
#
_symmetry.space_group_name_H-M   'P 1'
#
loop_
_entity.id
_entity.type
_entity.pdbx_description
1 polymer ?
#
loop_
_entity_poly.entity_id
_entity_poly.type
_entity_poly.pdbx_seq_one_letter_code
_entity_poly.pdbx_strand_id
1 'polypeptide(L)'
;MSSRQLRKLQQQRELEKQAHIQAQIQAQEEEEQEESDEEPQRVQSKPSLFASLAALEEDDGFKDVDEDEEQEEGELSEPAPAATTKKPKKSKKKKKAKNKEKGKDSAKTVQDTPKNGLDEIDEALKELNLKQTNVANTTSTVEVDEEYERICFLLGINTQHLKVANEMRSLFGRAATENHEDPGGPTGRGARRRQRIQQMDLETALKGHHKPGKGLSELTLRRNCFMQGKDEWPKSSSGGLTMAVVDNQEVVDGTVEYRFVHDGTYQVVQQTFQALVEMGDPQNLIGFIQRNPYHISLLLQVSKIAKDQGDHSLSSDLIERALFTFGRVSLSSFGTKLAKGKARLDFARPENREFWLAGYHYIKSLMMKGTYRTAFEWAKLLLSLDPEDDPYCMRWMIHHLALRAHEFQWLLDFAASRNVPEWANTINYAEPSFALAAQQLKDGAKCRSILSDSMGQVPWLFCRLFKELDLDAPPSIWGMEPPTASDTFFTELYVLQAKDLWNTPESTALLVEISKK
;
A
#
# COMPACT_ATOMS: atom_id res chain seq x y z
N MET A 1 -51.10 -5.19 4.70
CA MET A 1 -50.01 -5.50 5.67
C MET A 1 -48.84 -4.58 5.37
N SER A 2 -48.27 -3.90 6.37
CA SER A 2 -47.09 -3.04 6.17
C SER A 2 -45.84 -3.91 5.89
N SER A 3 -44.92 -3.44 5.04
CA SER A 3 -43.66 -4.14 4.74
C SER A 3 -42.82 -4.45 5.99
N ARG A 4 -42.93 -3.62 7.04
CA ARG A 4 -42.32 -3.88 8.35
C ARG A 4 -42.94 -5.07 9.10
N GLN A 5 -44.24 -5.32 8.93
CA GLN A 5 -44.93 -6.46 9.54
C GLN A 5 -44.51 -7.76 8.84
N LEU A 6 -44.42 -7.76 7.51
CA LEU A 6 -43.91 -8.90 6.73
C LEU A 6 -42.48 -9.27 7.14
N ARG A 7 -41.56 -8.29 7.24
CA ARG A 7 -40.18 -8.54 7.64
C ARG A 7 -40.07 -9.10 9.07
N LYS A 8 -40.92 -8.63 10.01
CA LYS A 8 -40.98 -9.15 11.38
C LYS A 8 -41.51 -10.59 11.43
N LEU A 9 -42.53 -10.91 10.62
CA LEU A 9 -43.14 -12.24 10.56
C LEU A 9 -42.21 -13.26 9.88
N GLN A 10 -41.43 -12.83 8.88
CA GLN A 10 -40.35 -13.63 8.28
C GLN A 10 -39.24 -13.92 9.29
N GLN A 11 -38.79 -12.91 10.04
CA GLN A 11 -37.77 -13.06 11.08
C GLN A 11 -38.22 -13.97 12.25
N GLN A 12 -39.52 -13.98 12.59
CA GLN A 12 -40.08 -14.95 13.54
C GLN A 12 -40.03 -16.39 13.00
N ARG A 13 -40.42 -16.60 11.74
CA ARG A 13 -40.34 -17.92 11.09
C ARG A 13 -38.91 -18.46 10.96
N GLU A 14 -37.93 -17.58 10.77
CA GLU A 14 -36.51 -17.98 10.73
C GLU A 14 -36.01 -18.43 12.12
N LEU A 15 -36.40 -17.74 13.19
CA LEU A 15 -36.09 -18.14 14.57
C LEU A 15 -36.81 -19.44 14.98
N GLU A 16 -38.07 -19.62 14.60
CA GLU A 16 -38.82 -20.87 14.84
C GLU A 16 -38.16 -22.07 14.13
N LYS A 17 -37.67 -21.88 12.89
CA LYS A 17 -36.91 -22.91 12.17
C LYS A 17 -35.57 -23.23 12.84
N GLN A 18 -34.83 -22.22 13.30
CA GLN A 18 -33.56 -22.44 14.01
C GLN A 18 -33.78 -23.21 15.31
N ALA A 19 -34.79 -22.84 16.10
CA ALA A 19 -35.16 -23.56 17.32
C ALA A 19 -35.58 -25.02 17.03
N HIS A 20 -36.30 -25.27 15.94
CA HIS A 20 -36.70 -26.64 15.57
C HIS A 20 -35.53 -27.50 15.11
N ILE A 21 -34.59 -26.95 14.34
CA ILE A 21 -33.34 -27.64 13.95
C ILE A 21 -32.49 -27.94 15.19
N GLN A 22 -32.37 -26.98 16.11
CA GLN A 22 -31.60 -27.17 17.34
C GLN A 22 -32.22 -28.23 18.27
N ALA A 23 -33.54 -28.30 18.35
CA ALA A 23 -34.25 -29.37 19.06
C ALA A 23 -34.10 -30.75 18.39
N GLN A 24 -34.02 -30.82 17.04
CA GLN A 24 -33.73 -32.07 16.35
C GLN A 24 -32.30 -32.56 16.60
N ILE A 25 -31.31 -31.65 16.64
CA ILE A 25 -29.93 -32.00 16.98
C ILE A 25 -29.85 -32.54 18.42
N GLN A 26 -30.51 -31.89 19.38
CA GLN A 26 -30.54 -32.37 20.76
C GLN A 26 -31.26 -33.72 20.92
N ALA A 27 -32.34 -33.96 20.17
CA ALA A 27 -32.99 -35.28 20.18
C ALA A 27 -32.09 -36.38 19.60
N GLN A 28 -31.28 -36.09 18.58
CA GLN A 28 -30.28 -37.03 18.06
C GLN A 28 -29.13 -37.26 19.04
N GLU A 29 -28.66 -36.23 19.74
CA GLU A 29 -27.64 -36.36 20.79
C GLU A 29 -28.14 -37.14 22.03
N GLU A 30 -29.46 -37.12 22.31
CA GLU A 30 -30.10 -37.93 23.37
C GLU A 30 -30.32 -39.38 22.91
N GLU A 31 -30.77 -39.62 21.66
CA GLU A 31 -30.89 -40.98 21.09
C GLU A 31 -29.52 -41.69 20.98
N GLU A 32 -28.43 -40.99 20.64
CA GLU A 32 -27.07 -41.55 20.63
C GLU A 32 -26.51 -41.85 22.04
N GLN A 33 -27.11 -41.31 23.11
CA GLN A 33 -26.69 -41.56 24.50
C GLN A 33 -27.44 -42.72 25.16
N GLU A 34 -28.66 -43.06 24.75
CA GLU A 34 -29.39 -44.22 25.31
C GLU A 34 -28.95 -45.58 24.73
N GLU A 35 -28.21 -45.63 23.62
CA GLU A 35 -27.74 -46.88 22.99
C GLU A 35 -26.36 -47.38 23.49
N SER A 36 -25.73 -46.72 24.48
CA SER A 36 -24.36 -47.04 24.93
C SER A 36 -24.18 -47.15 26.45
N ASP A 37 -24.85 -48.13 27.06
CA ASP A 37 -24.73 -48.46 28.49
C ASP A 37 -24.17 -49.87 28.71
N GLU A 38 -22.87 -50.08 28.40
CA GLU A 38 -22.11 -51.28 28.80
C GLU A 38 -20.64 -50.94 29.14
N GLU A 39 -20.29 -51.02 30.42
CA GLU A 39 -18.92 -50.87 30.97
C GLU A 39 -18.28 -52.24 31.28
N PRO A 40 -16.95 -52.36 31.47
CA PRO A 40 -15.86 -51.48 31.03
C PRO A 40 -14.62 -52.24 30.47
N GLN A 41 -13.79 -51.61 29.63
CA GLN A 41 -12.36 -51.98 29.56
C GLN A 41 -11.41 -50.85 29.11
N ARG A 42 -10.28 -50.71 29.82
CA ARG A 42 -9.24 -49.69 29.57
C ARG A 42 -8.39 -50.05 28.34
N VAL A 43 -8.26 -49.12 27.38
CA VAL A 43 -7.14 -49.10 26.43
C VAL A 43 -6.60 -47.67 26.27
N GLN A 44 -5.28 -47.53 26.18
CA GLN A 44 -4.58 -46.24 26.18
C GLN A 44 -4.66 -45.52 24.83
N SER A 45 -4.76 -44.18 24.87
CA SER A 45 -4.65 -43.35 23.67
C SER A 45 -3.19 -43.24 23.19
N LYS A 46 -2.99 -43.30 21.87
CA LYS A 46 -1.67 -43.09 21.25
C LYS A 46 -1.45 -41.59 20.96
N PRO A 47 -0.26 -41.02 21.24
CA PRO A 47 0.05 -39.63 20.92
C PRO A 47 0.34 -39.41 19.42
N SER A 48 0.16 -38.16 18.99
CA SER A 48 0.34 -37.72 17.59
C SER A 48 1.81 -37.70 17.14
N LEU A 49 2.06 -38.10 15.89
CA LEU A 49 3.38 -38.21 15.26
C LEU A 49 4.12 -36.88 15.03
N PHE A 50 3.53 -35.74 15.38
CA PHE A 50 4.17 -34.41 15.21
C PHE A 50 5.02 -33.94 16.40
N ALA A 51 4.93 -34.60 17.56
CA ALA A 51 5.65 -34.19 18.77
C ALA A 51 7.14 -34.60 18.79
N SER A 52 7.60 -35.43 17.84
CA SER A 52 8.94 -36.04 17.85
C SER A 52 10.01 -35.29 17.05
N LEU A 53 9.66 -34.18 16.38
CA LEU A 53 10.62 -33.40 15.57
C LEU A 53 11.18 -32.16 16.30
N ALA A 54 10.52 -31.71 17.36
CA ALA A 54 10.92 -30.52 18.13
C ALA A 54 11.90 -30.83 19.29
N ALA A 55 12.64 -31.94 19.21
CA ALA A 55 13.46 -32.47 20.31
C ALA A 55 14.85 -32.95 19.86
N LEU A 56 15.39 -32.38 18.76
CA LEU A 56 16.66 -32.79 18.14
C LEU A 56 17.57 -31.62 17.71
N GLU A 57 17.39 -30.42 18.27
CA GLU A 57 18.32 -29.29 18.09
C GLU A 57 18.72 -28.65 19.45
N GLU A 58 19.15 -29.48 20.40
CA GLU A 58 19.94 -29.05 21.58
C GLU A 58 20.98 -30.12 21.91
N ASP A 59 22.14 -30.10 21.25
CA ASP A 59 23.48 -30.27 21.86
C ASP A 59 24.58 -30.05 20.80
N ASP A 60 25.38 -29.00 20.94
CA ASP A 60 26.81 -29.03 20.60
C ASP A 60 27.53 -27.90 21.36
N GLY A 61 28.30 -28.27 22.37
CA GLY A 61 28.68 -27.36 23.45
C GLY A 61 29.95 -26.53 23.23
N PHE A 62 30.07 -25.43 23.96
CA PHE A 62 31.36 -24.81 24.30
C PHE A 62 31.42 -24.50 25.81
N LYS A 63 32.63 -24.58 26.37
CA LYS A 63 32.86 -24.63 27.82
C LYS A 63 32.94 -23.25 28.46
N ASP A 64 32.34 -23.11 29.64
CA ASP A 64 32.64 -22.06 30.62
C ASP A 64 34.03 -22.23 31.26
N VAL A 65 34.59 -21.10 31.70
CA VAL A 65 35.60 -21.00 32.77
C VAL A 65 35.29 -19.73 33.58
N ASP A 66 34.87 -19.94 34.83
CA ASP A 66 35.08 -19.17 36.07
C ASP A 66 35.15 -17.62 36.04
N GLU A 67 34.33 -16.95 36.88
CA GLU A 67 34.74 -16.57 38.24
C GLU A 67 33.56 -16.02 39.08
N ASP A 68 33.64 -16.21 40.41
CA ASP A 68 32.64 -15.82 41.42
C ASP A 68 32.71 -14.32 41.80
N GLU A 69 31.63 -13.77 42.36
CA GLU A 69 31.65 -13.21 43.74
C GLU A 69 30.24 -12.91 44.29
N GLU A 70 30.09 -12.98 45.61
CA GLU A 70 28.82 -12.90 46.36
C GLU A 70 28.61 -11.55 47.10
N GLN A 71 27.41 -11.37 47.67
CA GLN A 71 27.11 -10.54 48.86
C GLN A 71 27.20 -8.98 48.70
N GLU A 72 26.55 -8.13 49.50
CA GLU A 72 25.69 -8.33 50.69
C GLU A 72 24.58 -7.25 50.81
N GLU A 73 23.77 -7.31 51.88
CA GLU A 73 22.57 -6.50 52.15
C GLU A 73 22.82 -5.07 52.68
N GLY A 74 21.73 -4.29 52.84
CA GLY A 74 21.74 -3.03 53.58
C GLY A 74 20.37 -2.35 53.73
N GLU A 75 19.51 -2.83 54.64
CA GLU A 75 18.33 -2.07 55.10
C GLU A 75 18.76 -0.86 55.97
N LEU A 76 17.97 0.23 55.96
CA LEU A 76 17.27 0.73 57.16
C LEU A 76 16.49 2.06 57.00
N SER A 77 15.28 2.06 57.57
CA SER A 77 14.55 3.15 58.25
C SER A 77 14.01 4.40 57.50
N GLU A 78 12.67 4.47 57.56
CA GLU A 78 11.77 5.64 57.64
C GLU A 78 12.23 6.79 58.59
N PRO A 79 11.70 8.05 58.51
CA PRO A 79 10.28 8.32 58.82
C PRO A 79 9.55 9.51 58.13
N ALA A 80 8.23 9.54 58.33
CA ALA A 80 7.30 10.67 58.07
C ALA A 80 7.24 11.63 59.33
N PRO A 81 6.34 12.65 59.50
CA PRO A 81 5.03 12.92 58.86
C PRO A 81 4.59 14.42 58.70
N ALA A 82 3.25 14.63 58.56
CA ALA A 82 2.41 15.84 58.71
C ALA A 82 1.86 16.46 57.39
N ALA A 83 0.57 16.22 57.04
CA ALA A 83 -0.65 17.01 57.39
C ALA A 83 -0.84 18.27 56.49
N THR A 84 -2.02 18.67 55.98
CA THR A 84 -3.38 18.70 56.56
C THR A 84 -4.55 18.65 55.54
N THR A 85 -5.69 18.04 55.91
CA THR A 85 -7.13 18.41 55.76
C THR A 85 -7.58 19.49 54.72
N LYS A 86 -8.76 19.49 54.03
CA LYS A 86 -10.17 19.11 54.37
C LYS A 86 -11.04 18.83 53.11
N LYS A 87 -12.20 18.17 53.27
CA LYS A 87 -13.39 18.19 52.35
C LYS A 87 -14.67 18.58 53.11
N PRO A 88 -15.57 19.38 52.50
CA PRO A 88 -17.02 19.06 52.42
C PRO A 88 -17.71 19.57 51.10
N LYS A 89 -19.04 19.52 50.86
CA LYS A 89 -20.09 18.44 50.88
C LYS A 89 -21.38 18.95 50.13
N LYS A 90 -21.87 18.24 49.07
CA LYS A 90 -23.30 18.23 48.56
C LYS A 90 -23.82 19.51 47.81
N SER A 91 -24.89 19.58 46.97
CA SER A 91 -25.96 18.63 46.51
C SER A 91 -26.84 19.08 45.28
N LYS A 92 -27.41 18.10 44.53
CA LYS A 92 -28.80 17.95 43.96
C LYS A 92 -29.46 18.92 42.90
N LYS A 93 -29.66 18.35 41.68
CA LYS A 93 -30.94 18.04 40.91
C LYS A 93 -31.85 19.11 40.20
N LYS A 94 -32.23 18.76 38.93
CA LYS A 94 -33.56 18.92 38.20
C LYS A 94 -33.95 20.34 37.63
N LYS A 95 -34.77 20.57 36.57
CA LYS A 95 -35.40 19.78 35.44
C LYS A 95 -36.21 20.71 34.45
N LYS A 96 -36.28 20.42 33.11
CA LYS A 96 -37.36 20.80 32.09
C LYS A 96 -37.66 22.32 31.83
N ALA A 97 -38.39 22.85 30.81
CA ALA A 97 -38.95 22.50 29.46
C ALA A 97 -39.49 23.83 28.79
N LYS A 98 -39.39 24.20 27.49
CA LYS A 98 -40.07 23.82 26.19
C LYS A 98 -41.15 24.84 25.66
N ASN A 99 -41.23 25.01 24.31
CA ASN A 99 -42.19 25.73 23.40
C ASN A 99 -41.85 27.20 22.97
N LYS A 100 -41.97 27.69 21.71
CA LYS A 100 -43.00 27.71 20.59
C LYS A 100 -44.08 28.81 20.82
N GLU A 101 -44.52 29.70 19.91
CA GLU A 101 -44.79 29.74 18.43
C GLU A 101 -44.49 31.16 17.83
N LYS A 102 -44.35 31.50 16.52
CA LYS A 102 -45.03 31.26 15.20
C LYS A 102 -46.15 32.28 14.83
N GLY A 103 -46.05 32.91 13.65
CA GLY A 103 -47.06 33.79 13.00
C GLY A 103 -46.73 34.06 11.51
N LYS A 104 -47.72 34.20 10.62
CA LYS A 104 -47.58 34.09 9.12
C LYS A 104 -48.74 34.77 8.34
N ASP A 105 -48.52 34.93 7.02
CA ASP A 105 -49.44 35.21 5.88
C ASP A 105 -49.91 36.67 5.66
N SER A 106 -50.04 37.27 4.45
CA SER A 106 -50.15 36.87 3.01
C SER A 106 -51.59 36.60 2.51
N ALA A 107 -52.05 36.88 1.27
CA ALA A 107 -51.48 37.36 -0.02
C ALA A 107 -52.61 37.87 -1.00
N LYS A 108 -52.25 38.32 -2.25
CA LYS A 108 -53.12 38.53 -3.48
C LYS A 108 -54.05 39.79 -3.52
N THR A 109 -54.59 40.33 -4.64
CA THR A 109 -54.81 39.94 -6.09
C THR A 109 -54.99 41.25 -6.95
N VAL A 110 -54.43 41.49 -8.17
CA VAL A 110 -54.87 41.15 -9.58
C VAL A 110 -56.18 41.89 -10.03
N GLN A 111 -56.39 42.53 -11.22
CA GLN A 111 -55.79 42.53 -12.61
C GLN A 111 -56.15 43.83 -13.43
N ASP A 112 -55.46 44.19 -14.55
CA ASP A 112 -56.05 44.48 -15.92
C ASP A 112 -55.02 44.77 -17.06
N THR A 113 -55.44 44.72 -18.35
CA THR A 113 -54.59 44.68 -19.60
C THR A 113 -54.99 45.77 -20.64
N PRO A 114 -54.51 45.87 -21.92
CA PRO A 114 -53.30 45.34 -22.63
C PRO A 114 -52.51 46.40 -23.49
N LYS A 115 -51.32 46.06 -24.02
CA LYS A 115 -50.85 46.38 -25.41
C LYS A 115 -49.42 45.86 -25.73
N ASN A 116 -49.29 45.30 -26.94
CA ASN A 116 -48.11 45.04 -27.81
C ASN A 116 -46.69 44.94 -27.19
N GLY A 117 -46.01 43.81 -27.44
CA GLY A 117 -44.56 43.66 -27.24
C GLY A 117 -44.06 42.22 -27.08
N LEU A 118 -44.32 41.33 -28.06
CA LEU A 118 -43.94 39.90 -27.96
C LEU A 118 -43.11 39.34 -29.12
N ASP A 119 -42.79 40.12 -30.16
CA ASP A 119 -41.93 39.62 -31.26
C ASP A 119 -40.42 39.69 -30.93
N GLU A 120 -40.00 40.64 -30.09
CA GLU A 120 -38.58 40.81 -29.69
C GLU A 120 -38.03 39.65 -28.85
N ILE A 121 -38.89 38.93 -28.11
CA ILE A 121 -38.46 37.85 -27.19
C ILE A 121 -38.19 36.55 -27.95
N ASP A 122 -39.04 36.22 -28.94
CA ASP A 122 -38.84 35.05 -29.79
C ASP A 122 -37.70 35.26 -30.81
N GLU A 123 -37.43 36.51 -31.20
CA GLU A 123 -36.24 36.89 -31.96
C GLU A 123 -34.98 36.76 -31.09
N ALA A 124 -34.99 37.26 -29.84
CA ALA A 124 -33.89 37.08 -28.88
C ALA A 124 -33.62 35.60 -28.54
N LEU A 125 -34.65 34.75 -28.45
CA LEU A 125 -34.51 33.30 -28.25
C LEU A 125 -33.92 32.57 -29.47
N LYS A 126 -34.16 33.07 -30.69
CA LYS A 126 -33.50 32.58 -31.90
C LYS A 126 -32.05 33.06 -31.99
N GLU A 127 -31.77 34.33 -31.67
CA GLU A 127 -30.40 34.83 -31.57
C GLU A 127 -29.58 34.08 -30.52
N LEU A 128 -30.18 33.75 -29.36
CA LEU A 128 -29.50 32.97 -28.32
C LEU A 128 -29.26 31.52 -28.75
N ASN A 129 -30.17 30.87 -29.47
CA ASN A 129 -29.92 29.53 -30.04
C ASN A 129 -28.85 29.54 -31.14
N LEU A 130 -28.83 30.57 -31.99
CA LEU A 130 -27.79 30.76 -33.02
C LEU A 130 -26.43 31.09 -32.40
N LYS A 131 -26.40 31.83 -31.27
CA LYS A 131 -25.17 32.08 -30.48
C LYS A 131 -24.80 30.92 -29.54
N GLN A 132 -25.65 29.90 -29.41
CA GLN A 132 -25.35 28.64 -28.70
C GLN A 132 -24.98 27.48 -29.64
N THR A 133 -24.79 27.73 -30.94
CA THR A 133 -24.14 26.75 -31.82
C THR A 133 -22.67 27.13 -32.04
N ASN A 134 -21.78 26.25 -31.57
CA ASN A 134 -20.34 26.32 -31.74
C ASN A 134 -19.60 27.52 -31.11
N VAL A 135 -19.68 27.61 -29.77
CA VAL A 135 -18.40 27.59 -29.04
C VAL A 135 -17.85 26.18 -29.25
N ALA A 136 -17.18 25.98 -30.39
CA ALA A 136 -16.22 24.91 -30.47
C ALA A 136 -15.20 25.20 -29.37
N ASN A 137 -15.02 24.27 -28.44
CA ASN A 137 -13.74 24.19 -27.78
C ASN A 137 -12.72 24.01 -28.91
N THR A 138 -12.01 25.08 -29.25
CA THR A 138 -10.68 24.95 -29.83
C THR A 138 -9.72 24.49 -28.74
N THR A 139 -10.02 23.32 -28.13
CA THR A 139 -9.03 22.25 -28.22
C THR A 139 -8.64 22.18 -29.69
N SER A 140 -7.53 22.84 -30.01
CA SER A 140 -6.63 22.33 -31.02
C SER A 140 -6.47 20.85 -30.71
N THR A 141 -7.15 20.01 -31.50
CA THR A 141 -6.80 18.60 -31.60
C THR A 141 -5.46 18.57 -32.31
N VAL A 142 -4.41 18.92 -31.57
CA VAL A 142 -3.08 18.41 -31.84
C VAL A 142 -3.27 16.90 -31.92
N GLU A 143 -2.75 16.32 -32.99
CA GLU A 143 -2.79 14.87 -33.18
C GLU A 143 -1.95 14.27 -32.05
N VAL A 144 -2.61 13.88 -30.96
CA VAL A 144 -1.95 13.24 -29.82
C VAL A 144 -1.40 11.94 -30.34
N ASP A 145 -0.09 11.76 -30.17
CA ASP A 145 0.62 10.59 -30.65
C ASP A 145 -0.06 9.31 -30.13
N GLU A 146 -0.47 8.42 -31.05
CA GLU A 146 -1.12 7.16 -30.74
C GLU A 146 -0.22 6.28 -29.85
N GLU A 147 1.10 6.40 -29.98
CA GLU A 147 2.09 5.71 -29.16
C GLU A 147 2.14 6.29 -27.74
N TYR A 148 2.02 7.61 -27.59
CA TYR A 148 1.95 8.27 -26.29
C TYR A 148 0.66 7.94 -25.53
N GLU A 149 -0.49 7.88 -26.21
CA GLU A 149 -1.75 7.41 -25.61
C GLU A 149 -1.66 5.94 -25.19
N ARG A 150 -1.02 5.08 -26.00
CA ARG A 150 -0.76 3.67 -25.65
C ARG A 150 0.12 3.56 -24.40
N ILE A 151 1.17 4.36 -24.30
CA ILE A 151 2.04 4.45 -23.11
C ILE A 151 1.24 4.92 -21.89
N CYS A 152 0.44 5.99 -22.01
CA CYS A 152 -0.40 6.47 -20.92
C CYS A 152 -1.43 5.42 -20.46
N PHE A 153 -2.00 4.65 -21.39
CA PHE A 153 -2.90 3.54 -21.07
C PHE A 153 -2.18 2.41 -20.31
N LEU A 154 -0.99 1.99 -20.76
CA LEU A 154 -0.18 0.97 -20.08
C LEU A 154 0.29 1.42 -18.69
N LEU A 155 0.62 2.70 -18.53
CA LEU A 155 0.98 3.33 -17.25
C LEU A 155 -0.25 3.77 -16.43
N GLY A 156 -1.46 3.37 -16.82
CA GLY A 156 -2.68 3.58 -16.05
C GLY A 156 -2.66 2.81 -14.72
N ILE A 157 -2.99 3.50 -13.62
CA ILE A 157 -2.92 2.94 -12.26
C ILE A 157 -4.28 2.53 -11.70
N ASN A 158 -4.37 1.27 -11.29
CA ASN A 158 -5.50 0.74 -10.54
C ASN A 158 -5.26 0.88 -9.02
N THR A 159 -5.95 1.84 -8.40
CA THR A 159 -5.92 2.07 -6.94
C THR A 159 -6.30 0.87 -6.07
N GLN A 160 -6.89 -0.19 -6.64
CA GLN A 160 -7.13 -1.45 -5.93
C GLN A 160 -5.85 -2.29 -5.77
N HIS A 161 -4.96 -2.27 -6.76
CA HIS A 161 -3.69 -3.01 -6.73
C HIS A 161 -2.61 -2.30 -5.90
N LEU A 162 -2.71 -0.99 -5.68
CA LEU A 162 -1.83 -0.25 -4.75
C LEU A 162 -1.99 -0.68 -3.27
N LYS A 163 -3.08 -1.40 -2.93
CA LYS A 163 -3.44 -1.75 -1.56
C LYS A 163 -3.09 -3.22 -1.24
N VAL A 164 -2.06 -3.41 -0.43
CA VAL A 164 -1.56 -4.73 0.02
C VAL A 164 -2.66 -5.64 0.56
N ALA A 165 -3.62 -5.11 1.32
CA ALA A 165 -4.73 -5.88 1.87
C ALA A 165 -5.58 -6.59 0.79
N ASN A 166 -5.62 -6.06 -0.44
CA ASN A 166 -6.31 -6.71 -1.55
C ASN A 166 -5.47 -7.85 -2.16
N GLU A 167 -4.15 -7.67 -2.28
CA GLU A 167 -3.24 -8.73 -2.73
C GLU A 167 -3.18 -9.87 -1.72
N MET A 168 -2.98 -9.59 -0.43
CA MET A 168 -2.98 -10.60 0.63
C MET A 168 -4.30 -11.39 0.68
N ARG A 169 -5.44 -10.72 0.47
CA ARG A 169 -6.76 -11.37 0.39
C ARG A 169 -6.93 -12.22 -0.87
N SER A 170 -6.22 -11.90 -1.93
CA SER A 170 -6.18 -12.69 -3.18
C SER A 170 -5.25 -13.90 -3.07
N LEU A 171 -4.13 -13.78 -2.35
CA LEU A 171 -3.14 -14.85 -2.17
C LEU A 171 -3.57 -15.87 -1.10
N PHE A 172 -4.08 -15.41 0.03
CA PHE A 172 -4.37 -16.23 1.21
C PHE A 172 -5.88 -16.37 1.53
N GLY A 173 -6.73 -15.71 0.74
CA GLY A 173 -8.17 -15.67 1.00
C GLY A 173 -8.56 -14.74 2.16
N ARG A 174 -9.87 -14.61 2.42
CA ARG A 174 -10.41 -13.70 3.45
C ARG A 174 -10.05 -14.13 4.88
N ALA A 175 -10.19 -15.43 5.18
CA ALA A 175 -10.00 -15.98 6.52
C ALA A 175 -8.56 -15.80 7.07
N ALA A 176 -7.54 -15.80 6.20
CA ALA A 176 -6.16 -15.54 6.61
C ALA A 176 -5.89 -14.04 6.85
N THR A 177 -6.64 -13.14 6.20
CA THR A 177 -6.44 -11.69 6.32
C THR A 177 -7.23 -11.02 7.45
N GLU A 178 -8.43 -11.53 7.78
CA GLU A 178 -9.27 -10.92 8.82
C GLU A 178 -8.63 -11.02 10.22
N ASN A 179 -7.80 -12.04 10.49
CA ASN A 179 -7.05 -12.18 11.74
C ASN A 179 -6.03 -11.05 12.03
N HIS A 180 -5.73 -10.20 11.03
CA HIS A 180 -4.92 -8.97 11.22
C HIS A 180 -5.74 -7.67 11.17
N GLU A 181 -7.04 -7.72 10.82
CA GLU A 181 -7.93 -6.56 10.72
C GLU A 181 -9.08 -6.55 11.77
N ASP A 182 -9.27 -7.61 12.57
CA ASP A 182 -10.42 -7.75 13.49
C ASP A 182 -10.07 -7.60 14.99
N PRO A 183 -10.16 -6.39 15.58
CA PRO A 183 -9.93 -6.13 17.01
C PRO A 183 -11.15 -6.48 17.90
N GLY A 184 -12.03 -7.39 17.44
CA GLY A 184 -13.29 -7.76 18.11
C GLY A 184 -13.22 -8.97 19.06
N GLY A 185 -12.13 -9.71 19.09
CA GLY A 185 -11.98 -10.93 19.89
C GLY A 185 -12.18 -10.69 21.42
N PRO A 186 -12.88 -11.57 22.15
CA PRO A 186 -13.20 -11.35 23.56
C PRO A 186 -11.94 -11.37 24.43
N THR A 187 -11.46 -10.17 24.80
CA THR A 187 -10.30 -10.00 25.68
C THR A 187 -10.45 -10.81 26.97
N GLY A 188 -9.58 -11.80 27.15
CA GLY A 188 -9.51 -12.63 28.35
C GLY A 188 -9.34 -11.76 29.60
N ARG A 189 -10.23 -11.94 30.58
CA ARG A 189 -10.16 -11.21 31.85
C ARG A 189 -8.94 -11.66 32.65
N GLY A 190 -7.98 -10.74 32.82
CA GLY A 190 -7.22 -10.64 34.06
C GLY A 190 -5.80 -11.20 34.04
N ALA A 191 -4.85 -10.34 33.70
CA ALA A 191 -3.52 -10.35 34.31
C ALA A 191 -3.19 -8.93 34.76
N ARG A 192 -3.02 -8.71 36.08
CA ARG A 192 -2.52 -7.43 36.62
C ARG A 192 -1.03 -7.33 36.30
N ARG A 193 -0.67 -6.76 35.15
CA ARG A 193 0.74 -6.50 34.80
C ARG A 193 1.29 -5.47 35.79
N ARG A 194 2.16 -5.91 36.70
CA ARG A 194 2.93 -5.06 37.61
C ARG A 194 3.63 -3.96 36.80
N GLN A 195 3.68 -2.75 37.34
CA GLN A 195 4.51 -1.68 36.79
C GLN A 195 5.98 -2.10 36.87
N ARG A 196 6.56 -2.52 35.75
CA ARG A 196 8.00 -2.39 35.51
C ARG A 196 8.14 -1.18 34.60
N ILE A 197 8.75 -0.11 35.11
CA ILE A 197 9.18 1.01 34.28
C ILE A 197 10.36 0.46 33.46
N GLN A 198 10.05 0.05 32.24
CA GLN A 198 11.02 -0.39 31.25
C GLN A 198 10.67 0.36 29.97
N GLN A 199 11.70 0.77 29.23
CA GLN A 199 11.57 1.67 28.07
C GLN A 199 10.38 1.28 27.21
N MET A 200 9.46 2.22 27.00
CA MET A 200 8.34 1.99 26.10
C MET A 200 8.92 1.72 24.72
N ASP A 201 8.62 0.54 24.20
CA ASP A 201 8.96 0.15 22.83
C ASP A 201 8.55 1.25 21.84
N LEU A 202 9.41 1.50 20.86
CA LEU A 202 9.30 2.67 19.98
C LEU A 202 8.03 2.59 19.13
N GLU A 203 7.67 1.40 18.64
CA GLU A 203 6.41 1.18 17.92
C GLU A 203 5.21 1.57 18.82
N THR A 204 5.20 1.08 20.07
CA THR A 204 4.16 1.41 21.06
C THR A 204 4.07 2.93 21.35
N ALA A 205 5.20 3.63 21.42
CA ALA A 205 5.25 5.07 21.66
C ALA A 205 4.75 5.91 20.48
N LEU A 206 4.87 5.40 19.24
CA LEU A 206 4.46 6.09 18.01
C LEU A 206 2.99 5.83 17.62
N LYS A 207 2.34 4.85 18.26
CA LYS A 207 0.90 4.60 18.15
C LYS A 207 0.06 5.68 18.84
N GLY A 208 -1.07 5.98 18.23
CA GLY A 208 -2.04 6.95 18.70
C GLY A 208 -2.72 6.46 19.98
N HIS A 209 -2.47 7.14 21.10
CA HIS A 209 -3.04 6.83 22.40
C HIS A 209 -4.54 7.17 22.47
N HIS A 210 -5.35 6.38 21.78
CA HIS A 210 -6.76 6.63 21.50
C HIS A 210 -7.57 5.36 21.70
N LYS A 211 -8.84 5.49 22.11
CA LYS A 211 -9.75 4.34 22.17
C LYS A 211 -9.99 3.79 20.75
N PRO A 212 -10.08 2.46 20.56
CA PRO A 212 -10.39 1.86 19.26
C PRO A 212 -11.69 2.44 18.68
N GLY A 213 -11.76 2.55 17.35
CA GLY A 213 -12.87 3.18 16.64
C GLY A 213 -13.02 4.70 16.85
N LYS A 214 -12.12 5.36 17.57
CA LYS A 214 -12.06 6.83 17.67
C LYS A 214 -10.92 7.45 16.86
N GLY A 215 -10.19 6.68 16.04
CA GLY A 215 -8.95 7.02 15.31
C GLY A 215 -9.02 8.22 14.36
N LEU A 216 -8.32 8.17 13.22
CA LEU A 216 -8.63 9.13 12.14
C LEU A 216 -10.09 8.93 11.68
N SER A 217 -10.68 9.93 11.01
CA SER A 217 -12.04 9.77 10.51
C SER A 217 -12.07 8.66 9.46
N GLU A 218 -13.09 7.80 9.51
CA GLU A 218 -13.26 6.69 8.56
C GLU A 218 -13.24 7.18 7.09
N LEU A 219 -13.75 8.39 6.84
CA LEU A 219 -13.68 9.02 5.53
C LEU A 219 -12.23 9.31 5.10
N THR A 220 -11.37 9.79 6.01
CA THR A 220 -9.94 9.99 5.73
C THR A 220 -9.21 8.67 5.48
N LEU A 221 -9.56 7.63 6.22
CA LEU A 221 -8.97 6.29 6.09
C LEU A 221 -9.37 5.62 4.76
N ARG A 222 -10.63 5.73 4.34
CA ARG A 222 -11.17 5.10 3.12
C ARG A 222 -10.89 5.89 1.82
N ARG A 223 -10.88 7.23 1.85
CA ARG A 223 -10.76 8.07 0.63
C ARG A 223 -9.33 8.17 0.08
N ASN A 224 -8.34 7.58 0.76
CA ASN A 224 -6.96 7.61 0.32
C ASN A 224 -6.77 6.72 -0.94
N CYS A 225 -6.15 7.29 -1.97
CA CYS A 225 -5.91 6.66 -3.27
C CYS A 225 -4.76 5.64 -3.24
N PHE A 226 -3.76 5.86 -2.39
CA PHE A 226 -2.54 5.05 -2.32
C PHE A 226 -2.64 3.93 -1.27
N MET A 227 -3.01 4.29 -0.05
CA MET A 227 -2.84 3.43 1.14
C MET A 227 -4.09 3.42 2.00
N GLN A 228 -4.50 2.24 2.49
CA GLN A 228 -5.51 2.15 3.55
C GLN A 228 -4.87 2.61 4.86
N GLY A 229 -5.46 3.60 5.53
CA GLY A 229 -4.93 4.08 6.80
C GLY A 229 -5.21 3.10 7.94
N LYS A 230 -4.32 3.08 8.95
CA LYS A 230 -4.46 2.24 10.15
C LYS A 230 -5.15 3.02 11.29
N ASP A 231 -6.02 2.32 12.03
CA ASP A 231 -6.73 2.88 13.19
C ASP A 231 -5.79 3.26 14.35
N GLU A 232 -4.64 2.59 14.42
CA GLU A 232 -3.61 2.82 15.43
C GLU A 232 -2.83 4.13 15.23
N TRP A 233 -2.94 4.79 14.07
CA TRP A 233 -2.16 6.00 13.81
C TRP A 233 -2.68 7.22 14.59
N PRO A 234 -1.79 8.06 15.18
CA PRO A 234 -2.14 9.29 15.88
C PRO A 234 -3.09 10.23 15.11
N LYS A 235 -4.10 10.77 15.80
CA LYS A 235 -4.97 11.80 15.23
C LYS A 235 -4.24 13.13 15.14
N SER A 236 -3.88 13.54 13.94
CA SER A 236 -3.36 14.89 13.66
C SER A 236 -3.67 15.32 12.21
N SER A 237 -3.49 16.60 11.94
CA SER A 237 -3.58 17.20 10.61
C SER A 237 -2.49 16.65 9.67
N SER A 238 -2.47 17.06 8.39
CA SER A 238 -1.35 16.80 7.46
C SER A 238 -0.11 17.66 7.75
N GLY A 239 -0.09 18.39 8.88
CA GLY A 239 1.07 19.20 9.30
C GLY A 239 1.36 20.43 8.44
N GLY A 240 0.46 20.82 7.53
CA GLY A 240 0.69 21.90 6.56
C GLY A 240 1.11 21.41 5.17
N LEU A 241 1.25 20.10 4.96
CA LEU A 241 1.38 19.53 3.62
C LEU A 241 0.04 19.66 2.87
N THR A 242 0.10 20.13 1.63
CA THR A 242 -1.02 20.25 0.68
C THR A 242 -0.56 19.86 -0.73
N MET A 243 -1.49 19.77 -1.68
CA MET A 243 -1.19 19.49 -3.09
C MET A 243 -1.93 20.47 -3.99
N ALA A 244 -1.25 20.99 -5.01
CA ALA A 244 -1.78 21.94 -5.99
C ALA A 244 -1.60 21.42 -7.42
N VAL A 245 -2.38 21.97 -8.35
CA VAL A 245 -2.10 21.89 -9.79
C VAL A 245 -1.03 22.94 -10.12
N VAL A 246 -0.23 22.72 -11.16
CA VAL A 246 0.65 23.76 -11.71
C VAL A 246 -0.14 24.63 -12.68
N ASP A 247 -0.18 25.94 -12.43
CA ASP A 247 -0.90 26.88 -13.27
C ASP A 247 -0.18 27.13 -14.61
N ASN A 248 -0.92 27.55 -15.63
CA ASN A 248 -0.41 27.93 -16.97
C ASN A 248 0.29 26.81 -17.77
N GLN A 249 -0.16 25.56 -17.64
CA GLN A 249 0.32 24.49 -18.52
C GLN A 249 -0.34 24.54 -19.91
N GLU A 250 0.48 24.44 -20.95
CA GLU A 250 0.01 24.09 -22.30
C GLU A 250 -0.32 22.59 -22.33
N VAL A 251 -1.58 22.27 -22.04
CA VAL A 251 -2.06 20.88 -22.01
C VAL A 251 -2.28 20.37 -23.44
N VAL A 252 -1.21 19.89 -24.06
CA VAL A 252 -1.23 19.29 -25.42
C VAL A 252 -1.90 17.92 -25.37
N ASP A 253 -1.37 16.99 -24.57
CA ASP A 253 -1.78 15.57 -24.59
C ASP A 253 -2.82 15.20 -23.51
N GLY A 254 -3.46 16.19 -22.91
CA GLY A 254 -4.38 15.97 -21.78
C GLY A 254 -3.69 15.52 -20.48
N THR A 255 -2.37 15.62 -20.38
CA THR A 255 -1.59 15.49 -19.14
C THR A 255 -1.87 16.66 -18.18
N VAL A 256 -1.60 16.47 -16.88
CA VAL A 256 -1.65 17.54 -15.86
C VAL A 256 -0.54 17.31 -14.86
N GLU A 257 0.29 18.33 -14.64
CA GLU A 257 1.31 18.36 -13.57
C GLU A 257 0.70 18.84 -12.26
N TYR A 258 1.14 18.19 -11.20
CA TYR A 258 0.80 18.52 -9.83
C TYR A 258 2.07 18.83 -9.05
N ARG A 259 1.91 19.40 -7.87
CA ARG A 259 3.01 19.61 -6.92
C ARG A 259 2.52 19.50 -5.49
N PHE A 260 3.35 18.93 -4.62
CA PHE A 260 3.19 19.09 -3.18
C PHE A 260 3.67 20.49 -2.76
N VAL A 261 3.03 21.04 -1.73
CA VAL A 261 3.30 22.40 -1.24
C VAL A 261 3.32 22.38 0.29
N HIS A 262 4.43 22.90 0.84
CA HIS A 262 4.62 23.11 2.27
C HIS A 262 4.10 24.48 2.69
N ASP A 263 3.00 24.52 3.46
CA ASP A 263 2.56 25.72 4.17
C ASP A 263 3.61 26.18 5.21
N GLY A 264 3.55 27.43 5.66
CA GLY A 264 4.44 27.98 6.69
C GLY A 264 4.44 27.15 7.98
N THR A 265 3.32 26.51 8.35
CA THR A 265 3.28 25.58 9.48
C THR A 265 4.17 24.35 9.29
N TYR A 266 4.24 23.81 8.08
CA TYR A 266 5.13 22.69 7.73
C TYR A 266 6.58 23.15 7.68
N GLN A 267 6.86 24.33 7.10
CA GLN A 267 8.21 24.87 6.96
C GLN A 267 8.91 25.09 8.31
N VAL A 268 8.19 25.53 9.35
CA VAL A 268 8.75 25.66 10.72
C VAL A 268 9.15 24.29 11.29
N VAL A 269 8.37 23.24 11.03
CA VAL A 269 8.69 21.87 11.43
C VAL A 269 9.90 21.34 10.64
N GLN A 270 9.98 21.62 9.34
CA GLN A 270 11.10 21.25 8.47
C GLN A 270 12.42 21.92 8.90
N GLN A 271 12.40 23.22 9.26
CA GLN A 271 13.57 23.92 9.79
C GLN A 271 14.05 23.31 11.12
N THR A 272 13.11 22.96 12.00
CA THR A 272 13.43 22.28 13.27
C THR A 272 14.01 20.88 13.01
N PHE A 273 13.44 20.13 12.07
CA PHE A 273 13.96 18.83 11.64
C PHE A 273 15.40 18.95 11.12
N GLN A 274 15.67 19.91 10.23
CA GLN A 274 17.01 20.15 9.68
C GLN A 274 18.04 20.40 10.79
N ALA A 275 17.73 21.27 11.75
CA ALA A 275 18.59 21.52 12.90
C ALA A 275 18.84 20.26 13.75
N LEU A 276 17.83 19.40 13.94
CA LEU A 276 18.00 18.13 14.67
C LEU A 276 18.84 17.10 13.90
N VAL A 277 18.77 17.09 12.56
CA VAL A 277 19.64 16.25 11.72
C VAL A 277 21.10 16.72 11.79
N GLU A 278 21.33 18.04 11.78
CA GLU A 278 22.67 18.63 11.93
C GLU A 278 23.31 18.35 13.30
N MET A 279 22.51 18.15 14.36
CA MET A 279 23.00 17.71 15.67
C MET A 279 23.42 16.24 15.72
N GLY A 280 23.01 15.41 14.76
CA GLY A 280 23.46 14.02 14.61
C GLY A 280 22.94 13.00 15.64
N ASP A 281 22.01 13.37 16.53
CA ASP A 281 21.46 12.48 17.56
C ASP A 281 20.08 11.88 17.16
N PRO A 282 19.98 10.55 16.94
CA PRO A 282 18.73 9.87 16.61
C PRO A 282 17.62 10.02 17.66
N GLN A 283 17.95 10.16 18.95
CA GLN A 283 16.96 10.23 20.02
C GLN A 283 16.12 11.51 19.96
N ASN A 284 16.71 12.61 19.50
CA ASN A 284 15.98 13.86 19.30
C ASN A 284 14.94 13.73 18.17
N LEU A 285 15.27 13.02 17.08
CA LEU A 285 14.33 12.73 15.99
C LEU A 285 13.18 11.85 16.49
N ILE A 286 13.48 10.82 17.29
CA ILE A 286 12.50 9.93 17.95
C ILE A 286 11.54 10.72 18.88
N GLY A 287 12.06 11.66 19.67
CA GLY A 287 11.22 12.54 20.48
C GLY A 287 10.39 13.54 19.66
N PHE A 288 10.90 13.97 18.50
CA PHE A 288 10.24 14.93 17.63
C PHE A 288 9.07 14.33 16.84
N ILE A 289 9.18 13.08 16.38
CA ILE A 289 8.13 12.41 15.60
C ILE A 289 6.84 12.14 16.41
N GLN A 290 6.96 11.95 17.72
CA GLN A 290 5.80 11.85 18.62
C GLN A 290 4.94 13.13 18.61
N ARG A 291 5.58 14.29 18.42
CA ARG A 291 4.93 15.62 18.35
C ARG A 291 4.50 15.98 16.93
N ASN A 292 5.26 15.56 15.93
CA ASN A 292 5.03 15.83 14.51
C ASN A 292 4.74 14.53 13.71
N PRO A 293 3.61 13.85 14.00
CA PRO A 293 3.30 12.50 13.53
C PRO A 293 3.17 12.28 12.02
N TYR A 294 3.16 13.34 11.20
CA TYR A 294 2.91 13.28 9.75
C TYR A 294 3.89 14.14 8.94
N HIS A 295 5.03 14.48 9.51
CA HIS A 295 6.08 15.21 8.80
C HIS A 295 6.91 14.24 7.95
N ILE A 296 6.96 14.42 6.63
CA ILE A 296 7.45 13.39 5.69
C ILE A 296 8.95 13.13 5.85
N SER A 297 9.78 14.17 5.72
CA SER A 297 11.23 14.14 5.98
C SER A 297 11.60 13.37 7.27
N LEU A 298 10.81 13.58 8.33
CA LEU A 298 11.03 12.95 9.63
C LEU A 298 10.59 11.48 9.66
N LEU A 299 9.45 11.15 9.05
CA LEU A 299 9.00 9.76 8.88
C LEU A 299 10.03 8.93 8.11
N LEU A 300 10.59 9.49 7.02
CA LEU A 300 11.61 8.82 6.20
C LEU A 300 12.93 8.64 6.97
N GLN A 301 13.41 9.68 7.67
CA GLN A 301 14.65 9.59 8.44
C GLN A 301 14.54 8.62 9.62
N VAL A 302 13.43 8.64 10.38
CA VAL A 302 13.20 7.68 11.49
C VAL A 302 12.95 6.27 10.95
N SER A 303 12.30 6.11 9.79
CA SER A 303 12.16 4.82 9.11
C SER A 303 13.52 4.20 8.73
N LYS A 304 14.48 5.02 8.29
CA LYS A 304 15.85 4.58 8.04
C LYS A 304 16.53 4.13 9.33
N ILE A 305 16.46 4.93 10.40
CA ILE A 305 17.03 4.57 11.71
C ILE A 305 16.45 3.25 12.23
N ALA A 306 15.13 3.05 12.16
CA ALA A 306 14.48 1.80 12.54
C ALA A 306 14.96 0.62 11.70
N LYS A 307 15.13 0.81 10.38
CA LYS A 307 15.67 -0.23 9.48
C LYS A 307 17.11 -0.62 9.84
N ASP A 308 17.96 0.38 10.12
CA ASP A 308 19.37 0.19 10.47
C ASP A 308 19.51 -0.49 11.86
N GLN A 309 18.49 -0.38 12.72
CA GLN A 309 18.35 -1.11 13.99
C GLN A 309 17.72 -2.51 13.85
N GLY A 310 17.34 -2.94 12.65
CA GLY A 310 16.70 -4.24 12.37
C GLY A 310 15.16 -4.25 12.51
N ASP A 311 14.53 -3.16 12.95
CA ASP A 311 13.07 -3.05 13.05
C ASP A 311 12.43 -2.71 11.70
N HIS A 312 12.31 -3.74 10.86
CA HIS A 312 11.70 -3.66 9.54
C HIS A 312 10.18 -3.42 9.60
N SER A 313 9.53 -3.85 10.69
CA SER A 313 8.10 -3.62 10.98
C SER A 313 7.79 -2.14 11.13
N LEU A 314 8.46 -1.45 12.06
CA LEU A 314 8.30 -0.02 12.27
C LEU A 314 8.78 0.78 11.06
N SER A 315 9.91 0.41 10.47
CA SER A 315 10.41 1.04 9.24
C SER A 315 9.34 1.05 8.14
N SER A 316 8.65 -0.08 7.93
CA SER A 316 7.53 -0.19 6.99
C SER A 316 6.33 0.66 7.39
N ASP A 317 5.91 0.65 8.66
CA ASP A 317 4.76 1.45 9.11
C ASP A 317 4.98 2.96 8.88
N LEU A 318 6.20 3.44 9.16
CA LEU A 318 6.56 4.85 8.96
C LEU A 318 6.56 5.26 7.48
N ILE A 319 6.96 4.36 6.56
CA ILE A 319 6.85 4.58 5.12
C ILE A 319 5.38 4.57 4.66
N GLU A 320 4.61 3.57 5.08
CA GLU A 320 3.17 3.45 4.78
C GLU A 320 2.40 4.69 5.25
N ARG A 321 2.81 5.26 6.39
CA ARG A 321 2.28 6.49 6.98
C ARG A 321 2.70 7.76 6.23
N ALA A 322 3.91 7.82 5.68
CA ALA A 322 4.33 8.89 4.79
C ALA A 322 3.50 8.88 3.49
N LEU A 323 3.37 7.71 2.84
CA LEU A 323 2.55 7.53 1.64
C LEU A 323 1.05 7.80 1.89
N PHE A 324 0.53 7.39 3.05
CA PHE A 324 -0.80 7.78 3.48
C PHE A 324 -0.93 9.30 3.63
N THR A 325 0.11 9.99 4.10
CA THR A 325 0.11 11.45 4.26
C THR A 325 0.10 12.19 2.92
N PHE A 326 0.77 11.67 1.90
CA PHE A 326 0.60 12.16 0.52
C PHE A 326 -0.81 11.86 -0.02
N GLY A 327 -1.31 10.63 0.17
CA GLY A 327 -2.62 10.23 -0.34
C GLY A 327 -3.80 11.01 0.28
N ARG A 328 -3.72 11.41 1.56
CA ARG A 328 -4.77 12.21 2.24
C ARG A 328 -4.80 13.68 1.78
N VAL A 329 -3.69 14.24 1.30
CA VAL A 329 -3.62 15.62 0.76
C VAL A 329 -3.86 15.68 -0.75
N SER A 330 -3.83 14.53 -1.43
CA SER A 330 -4.03 14.45 -2.87
C SER A 330 -5.38 15.01 -3.33
N LEU A 331 -5.37 15.68 -4.49
CA LEU A 331 -6.57 16.19 -5.15
C LEU A 331 -7.34 15.05 -5.82
N SER A 332 -8.67 15.16 -5.89
CA SER A 332 -9.51 14.18 -6.60
C SER A 332 -9.18 14.09 -8.09
N SER A 333 -8.83 15.22 -8.72
CA SER A 333 -8.41 15.29 -10.13
C SER A 333 -7.13 14.48 -10.39
N PHE A 334 -6.17 14.51 -9.45
CA PHE A 334 -4.94 13.72 -9.55
C PHE A 334 -5.24 12.22 -9.58
N GLY A 335 -6.08 11.72 -8.66
CA GLY A 335 -6.49 10.30 -8.69
C GLY A 335 -7.15 9.90 -10.01
N THR A 336 -7.96 10.78 -10.63
CA THR A 336 -8.57 10.53 -11.95
C THR A 336 -7.56 10.57 -13.10
N LYS A 337 -6.54 11.44 -13.06
CA LYS A 337 -5.48 11.52 -14.07
C LYS A 337 -4.47 10.37 -13.95
N LEU A 338 -4.16 9.97 -12.73
CA LEU A 338 -3.30 8.83 -12.38
C LEU A 338 -3.90 7.50 -12.91
N ALA A 339 -5.21 7.32 -12.76
CA ALA A 339 -5.92 6.17 -13.34
C ALA A 339 -5.86 6.09 -14.88
N LYS A 340 -5.46 7.17 -15.55
CA LYS A 340 -5.26 7.26 -17.01
C LYS A 340 -3.77 7.36 -17.41
N GLY A 341 -2.83 7.26 -16.48
CA GLY A 341 -1.40 7.46 -16.72
C GLY A 341 -1.04 8.88 -17.17
N LYS A 342 -1.88 9.88 -16.87
CA LYS A 342 -1.77 11.29 -17.32
C LYS A 342 -1.57 12.30 -16.18
N ALA A 343 -1.21 11.84 -14.99
CA ALA A 343 -0.73 12.70 -13.92
C ALA A 343 0.79 12.81 -14.01
N ARG A 344 1.33 14.03 -13.95
CA ARG A 344 2.78 14.28 -13.88
C ARG A 344 3.14 14.93 -12.55
N LEU A 345 4.38 14.74 -12.12
CA LEU A 345 4.94 15.30 -10.90
C LEU A 345 6.41 15.60 -11.19
N ASP A 346 6.82 16.86 -11.16
CA ASP A 346 8.21 17.26 -11.45
C ASP A 346 9.16 16.87 -10.30
N PHE A 347 10.20 16.09 -10.60
CA PHE A 347 11.20 15.65 -9.62
C PHE A 347 12.20 16.75 -9.21
N ALA A 348 12.35 17.82 -9.99
CA ALA A 348 13.22 18.94 -9.62
C ALA A 348 12.76 19.63 -8.33
N ARG A 349 11.46 19.62 -8.01
CA ARG A 349 10.89 20.20 -6.78
C ARG A 349 11.22 19.36 -5.52
N PRO A 350 11.82 19.93 -4.46
CA PRO A 350 12.19 19.17 -3.26
C PRO A 350 11.02 18.45 -2.55
N GLU A 351 9.85 19.09 -2.45
CA GLU A 351 8.64 18.54 -1.81
C GLU A 351 8.10 17.32 -2.56
N ASN A 352 8.32 17.31 -3.87
CA ASN A 352 7.96 16.22 -4.74
C ASN A 352 8.90 15.02 -4.50
N ARG A 353 10.22 15.22 -4.46
CA ARG A 353 11.23 14.13 -4.32
C ARG A 353 10.96 13.15 -3.16
N GLU A 354 10.45 13.65 -2.04
CA GLU A 354 10.07 12.84 -0.88
C GLU A 354 9.03 11.75 -1.22
N PHE A 355 8.15 11.99 -2.20
CA PHE A 355 7.16 11.01 -2.65
C PHE A 355 7.78 9.82 -3.39
N TRP A 356 8.74 10.04 -4.28
CA TRP A 356 9.46 8.94 -4.97
C TRP A 356 10.31 8.17 -3.96
N LEU A 357 10.98 8.87 -3.04
CA LEU A 357 11.79 8.23 -2.01
C LEU A 357 10.94 7.32 -1.12
N ALA A 358 9.77 7.80 -0.67
CA ALA A 358 8.80 7.01 0.07
C ALA A 358 8.29 5.81 -0.76
N GLY A 359 7.93 6.03 -2.03
CA GLY A 359 7.44 4.99 -2.94
C GLY A 359 8.48 3.90 -3.21
N TYR A 360 9.73 4.26 -3.46
CA TYR A 360 10.83 3.33 -3.70
C TYR A 360 11.19 2.51 -2.46
N HIS A 361 11.25 3.15 -1.28
CA HIS A 361 11.41 2.41 -0.02
C HIS A 361 10.25 1.45 0.23
N TYR A 362 9.02 1.83 -0.16
CA TYR A 362 7.86 0.96 -0.05
C TYR A 362 7.92 -0.22 -1.02
N ILE A 363 8.30 -0.02 -2.30
CA ILE A 363 8.53 -1.12 -3.26
C ILE A 363 9.53 -2.14 -2.69
N LYS A 364 10.63 -1.70 -2.07
CA LYS A 364 11.58 -2.61 -1.39
C LYS A 364 10.93 -3.39 -0.24
N SER A 365 10.11 -2.76 0.59
CA SER A 365 9.35 -3.45 1.65
C SER A 365 8.36 -4.48 1.07
N LEU A 366 7.66 -4.13 -0.02
CA LEU A 366 6.72 -5.01 -0.71
C LEU A 366 7.39 -6.25 -1.32
N MET A 367 8.59 -6.08 -1.90
CA MET A 367 9.37 -7.20 -2.43
C MET A 367 9.77 -8.19 -1.31
N MET A 368 10.18 -7.69 -0.14
CA MET A 368 10.47 -8.54 1.03
C MET A 368 9.22 -9.27 1.56
N LYS A 369 8.04 -8.67 1.43
CA LYS A 369 6.73 -9.27 1.79
C LYS A 369 6.19 -10.25 0.74
N GLY A 370 6.85 -10.40 -0.41
CA GLY A 370 6.37 -11.21 -1.53
C GLY A 370 5.15 -10.64 -2.28
N THR A 371 4.76 -9.39 -1.98
CA THR A 371 3.59 -8.72 -2.57
C THR A 371 3.96 -8.05 -3.89
N TYR A 372 4.25 -8.88 -4.89
CA TYR A 372 4.77 -8.43 -6.19
C TYR A 372 3.73 -7.69 -7.02
N ARG A 373 2.41 -7.96 -6.87
CA ARG A 373 1.38 -7.23 -7.61
C ARG A 373 1.27 -5.78 -7.14
N THR A 374 1.27 -5.54 -5.83
CA THR A 374 1.33 -4.18 -5.30
C THR A 374 2.68 -3.53 -5.59
N ALA A 375 3.81 -4.24 -5.51
CA ALA A 375 5.12 -3.70 -5.88
C ALA A 375 5.18 -3.23 -7.34
N PHE A 376 4.66 -4.04 -8.27
CA PHE A 376 4.55 -3.71 -9.69
C PHE A 376 3.65 -2.49 -9.93
N GLU A 377 2.50 -2.40 -9.26
CA GLU A 377 1.61 -1.25 -9.39
C GLU A 377 2.25 0.05 -8.88
N TRP A 378 3.07 -0.01 -7.81
CA TRP A 378 3.85 1.11 -7.32
C TRP A 378 5.04 1.48 -8.24
N ALA A 379 5.66 0.51 -8.92
CA ALA A 379 6.67 0.80 -9.94
C ALA A 379 6.07 1.51 -11.17
N LYS A 380 4.93 1.02 -11.68
CA LYS A 380 4.13 1.72 -12.70
C LYS A 380 3.75 3.13 -12.26
N LEU A 381 3.29 3.28 -11.00
CA LEU A 381 2.94 4.58 -10.44
C LEU A 381 4.11 5.55 -10.56
N LEU A 382 5.28 5.22 -10.04
CA LEU A 382 6.45 6.12 -10.07
C LEU A 382 6.89 6.43 -11.50
N LEU A 383 6.91 5.44 -12.39
CA LEU A 383 7.20 5.64 -13.82
C LEU A 383 6.16 6.52 -14.53
N SER A 384 4.89 6.49 -14.13
CA SER A 384 3.82 7.31 -14.74
C SER A 384 3.93 8.80 -14.42
N LEU A 385 4.56 9.17 -13.30
CA LEU A 385 4.69 10.55 -12.87
C LEU A 385 5.68 11.32 -13.73
N ASP A 386 6.70 10.62 -14.20
CA ASP A 386 7.80 11.14 -15.00
C ASP A 386 8.30 10.02 -15.94
N PRO A 387 7.59 9.79 -17.05
CA PRO A 387 7.88 8.68 -17.95
C PRO A 387 9.06 8.94 -18.89
N GLU A 388 9.67 10.13 -18.84
CA GLU A 388 10.78 10.57 -19.71
C GLU A 388 12.12 10.55 -18.94
N ASP A 389 12.23 11.26 -17.81
CA ASP A 389 13.47 11.28 -17.03
C ASP A 389 13.66 10.00 -16.18
N ASP A 390 12.57 9.34 -15.77
CA ASP A 390 12.54 8.19 -14.82
C ASP A 390 13.59 8.29 -13.69
N PRO A 391 13.47 9.26 -12.76
CA PRO A 391 14.53 9.60 -11.79
C PRO A 391 14.94 8.48 -10.83
N TYR A 392 14.15 7.40 -10.76
CA TYR A 392 14.41 6.21 -9.94
C TYR A 392 14.68 4.95 -10.78
N CYS A 393 14.83 5.09 -12.10
CA CYS A 393 15.17 4.01 -13.02
C CYS A 393 14.19 2.80 -12.94
N MET A 394 12.90 3.09 -12.73
CA MET A 394 11.82 2.10 -12.64
C MET A 394 11.74 1.20 -13.89
N ARG A 395 12.09 1.71 -15.09
CA ARG A 395 12.17 0.91 -16.33
C ARG A 395 13.09 -0.31 -16.17
N TRP A 396 14.17 -0.19 -15.40
CA TRP A 396 15.15 -1.26 -15.12
C TRP A 396 14.73 -2.23 -14.01
N MET A 397 13.53 -2.09 -13.46
CA MET A 397 12.99 -2.93 -12.38
C MET A 397 11.60 -3.49 -12.72
N ILE A 398 10.84 -2.78 -13.57
CA ILE A 398 9.44 -3.08 -13.86
C ILE A 398 9.23 -4.45 -14.52
N HIS A 399 10.18 -4.93 -15.33
CA HIS A 399 10.08 -6.22 -16.02
C HIS A 399 10.07 -7.42 -15.06
N HIS A 400 10.99 -7.47 -14.07
CA HIS A 400 11.00 -8.58 -13.11
C HIS A 400 9.82 -8.51 -12.13
N LEU A 401 9.34 -7.30 -11.81
CA LEU A 401 8.13 -7.11 -11.01
C LEU A 401 6.89 -7.58 -11.79
N ALA A 402 6.75 -7.24 -13.07
CA ALA A 402 5.66 -7.72 -13.93
C ALA A 402 5.63 -9.24 -14.04
N LEU A 403 6.80 -9.88 -14.25
CA LEU A 403 6.91 -11.34 -14.28
C LEU A 403 6.45 -11.99 -12.97
N ARG A 404 6.94 -11.52 -11.80
CA ARG A 404 6.54 -12.04 -10.49
C ARG A 404 5.09 -11.69 -10.11
N ALA A 405 4.51 -10.65 -10.73
CA ALA A 405 3.10 -10.27 -10.59
C ALA A 405 2.15 -10.98 -11.58
N HIS A 406 2.68 -11.88 -12.43
CA HIS A 406 1.99 -12.56 -13.53
C HIS A 406 1.35 -11.65 -14.60
N GLU A 407 1.86 -10.42 -14.75
CA GLU A 407 1.41 -9.44 -15.75
C GLU A 407 2.17 -9.57 -17.08
N PHE A 408 2.14 -10.79 -17.63
CA PHE A 408 2.88 -11.17 -18.84
C PHE A 408 2.42 -10.41 -20.09
N GLN A 409 1.10 -10.23 -20.25
CA GLN A 409 0.53 -9.54 -21.40
C GLN A 409 0.92 -8.06 -21.40
N TRP A 410 0.76 -7.39 -20.26
CA TRP A 410 1.21 -6.01 -20.08
C TRP A 410 2.69 -5.83 -20.44
N LEU A 411 3.55 -6.79 -20.03
CA LEU A 411 4.98 -6.71 -20.30
C LEU A 411 5.31 -6.84 -21.80
N LEU A 412 4.59 -7.70 -22.54
CA LEU A 412 4.73 -7.79 -23.99
C LEU A 412 4.18 -6.57 -24.72
N ASP A 413 3.10 -5.96 -24.22
CA ASP A 413 2.54 -4.73 -24.79
C ASP A 413 3.44 -3.51 -24.52
N PHE A 414 4.10 -3.46 -23.36
CA PHE A 414 5.12 -2.47 -23.00
C PHE A 414 6.39 -2.63 -23.86
N ALA A 415 6.83 -3.86 -24.12
CA ALA A 415 7.92 -4.13 -25.06
C ALA A 415 7.58 -3.76 -26.51
N ALA A 416 6.29 -3.73 -26.87
CA ALA A 416 5.84 -3.32 -28.20
C ALA A 416 5.79 -1.79 -28.39
N SER A 417 5.67 -1.00 -27.32
CA SER A 417 5.82 0.47 -27.34
C SER A 417 7.31 0.92 -27.39
N ARG A 418 8.13 0.23 -28.21
CA ARG A 418 9.61 0.38 -28.27
C ARG A 418 10.09 1.70 -28.91
N ASN A 419 9.18 2.52 -29.42
CA ASN A 419 9.48 3.56 -30.39
C ASN A 419 9.96 4.89 -29.78
N VAL A 420 9.93 5.05 -28.45
CA VAL A 420 10.61 6.17 -27.76
C VAL A 420 12.12 5.90 -27.78
N PRO A 421 12.96 6.69 -28.48
CA PRO A 421 14.37 6.34 -28.73
C PRO A 421 15.21 6.14 -27.46
N GLU A 422 14.88 6.87 -26.40
CA GLU A 422 15.57 6.85 -25.11
C GLU A 422 15.31 5.56 -24.30
N TRP A 423 14.26 4.81 -24.65
CA TRP A 423 13.89 3.58 -23.95
C TRP A 423 14.64 2.35 -24.50
N ALA A 424 15.18 2.44 -25.73
CA ALA A 424 15.74 1.31 -26.45
C ALA A 424 16.83 0.54 -25.67
N ASN A 425 17.77 1.26 -25.05
CA ASN A 425 18.87 0.64 -24.31
C ASN A 425 18.40 -0.15 -23.06
N THR A 426 17.35 0.31 -22.39
CA THR A 426 16.75 -0.40 -21.25
C THR A 426 15.97 -1.64 -21.70
N ILE A 427 15.30 -1.55 -22.84
CA ILE A 427 14.51 -2.63 -23.42
C ILE A 427 15.41 -3.82 -23.80
N ASN A 428 16.61 -3.59 -24.36
CA ASN A 428 17.54 -4.64 -24.79
C ASN A 428 17.93 -5.60 -23.63
N TYR A 429 18.29 -5.07 -22.46
CA TYR A 429 18.61 -5.88 -21.28
C TYR A 429 17.38 -6.55 -20.65
N ALA A 430 16.18 -6.03 -20.90
CA ALA A 430 14.91 -6.61 -20.46
C ALA A 430 14.34 -7.67 -21.44
N GLU A 431 14.86 -7.79 -22.67
CA GLU A 431 14.39 -8.75 -23.68
C GLU A 431 14.28 -10.20 -23.19
N PRO A 432 15.23 -10.76 -22.40
CA PRO A 432 15.08 -12.13 -21.91
C PRO A 432 13.88 -12.25 -20.94
N SER A 433 13.51 -11.19 -20.21
CA SER A 433 12.27 -11.16 -19.43
C SER A 433 11.01 -11.12 -20.30
N PHE A 434 11.04 -10.51 -21.49
CA PHE A 434 9.92 -10.56 -22.43
C PHE A 434 9.74 -11.97 -23.01
N ALA A 435 10.83 -12.69 -23.24
CA ALA A 435 10.75 -14.10 -23.64
C ALA A 435 10.14 -14.99 -22.55
N LEU A 436 10.50 -14.79 -21.27
CA LEU A 436 9.82 -15.46 -20.16
C LEU A 436 8.31 -15.16 -20.12
N ALA A 437 7.90 -13.92 -20.38
CA ALA A 437 6.47 -13.58 -20.48
C ALA A 437 5.77 -14.31 -21.65
N ALA A 438 6.41 -14.39 -22.81
CA ALA A 438 5.89 -15.16 -23.96
C ALA A 438 5.81 -16.67 -23.66
N GLN A 439 6.80 -17.24 -22.96
CA GLN A 439 6.79 -18.64 -22.49
C GLN A 439 5.58 -18.89 -21.58
N GLN A 440 5.33 -18.03 -20.59
CA GLN A 440 4.21 -18.18 -19.64
C GLN A 440 2.84 -18.03 -20.32
N LEU A 441 2.75 -17.24 -21.40
CA LEU A 441 1.57 -17.14 -22.27
C LEU A 441 1.45 -18.29 -23.30
N LYS A 442 2.40 -19.25 -23.29
CA LYS A 442 2.48 -20.41 -24.20
C LYS A 442 2.72 -20.05 -25.68
N ASP A 443 3.19 -18.83 -25.96
CA ASP A 443 3.65 -18.44 -27.30
C ASP A 443 5.11 -18.84 -27.50
N GLY A 444 5.30 -20.14 -27.79
CA GLY A 444 6.61 -20.72 -28.02
C GLY A 444 7.32 -20.18 -29.26
N ALA A 445 6.61 -19.62 -30.24
CA ALA A 445 7.21 -19.06 -31.45
C ALA A 445 7.84 -17.69 -31.14
N LYS A 446 7.09 -16.79 -30.51
CA LYS A 446 7.55 -15.46 -30.10
C LYS A 446 8.63 -15.52 -29.02
N CYS A 447 8.54 -16.47 -28.09
CA CYS A 447 9.60 -16.72 -27.10
C CYS A 447 10.95 -17.04 -27.77
N ARG A 448 10.95 -17.95 -28.76
CA ARG A 448 12.16 -18.35 -29.48
C ARG A 448 12.78 -17.23 -30.30
N SER A 449 11.97 -16.41 -30.99
CA SER A 449 12.51 -15.27 -31.74
C SER A 449 13.16 -14.24 -30.82
N ILE A 450 12.45 -13.82 -29.75
CA ILE A 450 12.97 -12.84 -28.79
C ILE A 450 14.28 -13.32 -28.15
N LEU A 451 14.39 -14.61 -27.78
CA LEU A 451 15.64 -15.14 -27.22
C LEU A 451 16.78 -15.21 -28.24
N SER A 452 16.50 -15.60 -29.48
CA SER A 452 17.52 -15.61 -30.54
C SER A 452 18.04 -14.20 -30.83
N ASP A 453 17.15 -13.21 -30.90
CA ASP A 453 17.49 -11.81 -31.14
C ASP A 453 18.30 -11.24 -29.96
N SER A 454 17.86 -11.52 -28.72
CA SER A 454 18.52 -11.05 -27.50
C SER A 454 19.89 -11.69 -27.28
N MET A 455 20.05 -13.00 -27.57
CA MET A 455 21.36 -13.68 -27.53
C MET A 455 22.35 -13.08 -28.55
N GLY A 456 21.86 -12.60 -29.69
CA GLY A 456 22.67 -11.87 -30.67
C GLY A 456 23.07 -10.46 -30.23
N GLN A 457 22.19 -9.75 -29.52
CA GLN A 457 22.44 -8.38 -29.03
C GLN A 457 23.32 -8.32 -27.78
N VAL A 458 23.09 -9.22 -26.80
CA VAL A 458 23.69 -9.16 -25.45
C VAL A 458 24.27 -10.52 -25.03
N PRO A 459 25.20 -11.13 -25.80
CA PRO A 459 25.69 -12.50 -25.53
C PRO A 459 26.35 -12.67 -24.15
N TRP A 460 27.03 -11.63 -23.65
CA TRP A 460 27.68 -11.64 -22.33
C TRP A 460 26.69 -11.77 -21.16
N LEU A 461 25.45 -11.28 -21.32
CA LEU A 461 24.38 -11.46 -20.33
C LEU A 461 24.02 -12.94 -20.19
N PHE A 462 23.87 -13.63 -21.31
CA PHE A 462 23.63 -15.07 -21.31
C PHE A 462 24.82 -15.84 -20.74
N CYS A 463 26.07 -15.48 -21.07
CA CYS A 463 27.25 -16.10 -20.45
C CYS A 463 27.22 -16.04 -18.92
N ARG A 464 26.87 -14.87 -18.35
CA ARG A 464 26.75 -14.75 -16.89
C ARG A 464 25.56 -15.55 -16.36
N LEU A 465 24.43 -15.55 -17.06
CA LEU A 465 23.23 -16.31 -16.67
C LEU A 465 23.49 -17.84 -16.68
N PHE A 466 24.12 -18.39 -17.72
CA PHE A 466 24.53 -19.80 -17.78
C PHE A 466 25.43 -20.16 -16.59
N LYS A 467 26.42 -19.32 -16.27
CA LYS A 467 27.32 -19.50 -15.12
C LYS A 467 26.61 -19.46 -13.77
N GLU A 468 25.58 -18.62 -13.60
CA GLU A 468 24.81 -18.49 -12.34
C GLU A 468 23.72 -19.57 -12.18
N LEU A 469 23.43 -20.31 -13.26
CA LEU A 469 22.49 -21.45 -13.27
C LEU A 469 23.21 -22.81 -13.28
N ASP A 470 24.54 -22.82 -13.11
CA ASP A 470 25.41 -24.01 -13.23
C ASP A 470 25.21 -24.81 -14.55
N LEU A 471 24.98 -24.09 -15.65
CA LEU A 471 24.79 -24.65 -16.99
C LEU A 471 26.02 -24.44 -17.88
N ASP A 472 26.38 -25.46 -18.66
CA ASP A 472 27.45 -25.35 -19.66
C ASP A 472 27.11 -24.28 -20.71
N ALA A 473 27.96 -23.25 -20.79
CA ALA A 473 27.78 -22.19 -21.78
C ALA A 473 28.09 -22.70 -23.21
N PRO A 474 27.33 -22.27 -24.23
CA PRO A 474 27.53 -22.65 -25.62
C PRO A 474 28.84 -22.13 -26.21
N PRO A 475 29.48 -22.86 -27.16
CA PRO A 475 30.67 -22.38 -27.87
C PRO A 475 30.49 -21.02 -28.55
N SER A 476 29.27 -20.71 -29.01
CA SER A 476 28.92 -19.48 -29.72
C SER A 476 29.01 -18.20 -28.86
N ILE A 477 28.89 -18.33 -27.53
CA ILE A 477 28.97 -17.20 -26.59
C ILE A 477 30.12 -17.37 -25.57
N TRP A 478 30.74 -18.54 -25.49
CA TRP A 478 31.78 -18.86 -24.51
C TRP A 478 32.90 -17.81 -24.46
N GLY A 479 33.12 -17.22 -23.27
CA GLY A 479 34.17 -16.22 -23.06
C GLY A 479 33.84 -14.80 -23.53
N MET A 480 32.61 -14.52 -23.97
CA MET A 480 32.16 -13.15 -24.26
C MET A 480 32.00 -12.35 -22.97
N GLU A 481 32.87 -11.37 -22.75
CA GLU A 481 32.82 -10.42 -21.65
C GLU A 481 32.08 -9.12 -22.05
N PRO A 482 31.44 -8.42 -21.10
CA PRO A 482 30.78 -7.14 -21.36
C PRO A 482 31.80 -6.09 -21.85
N PRO A 483 31.55 -5.37 -22.97
CA PRO A 483 32.54 -4.47 -23.57
C PRO A 483 32.71 -3.15 -22.79
N THR A 484 31.70 -2.75 -22.02
CA THR A 484 31.70 -1.48 -21.26
C THR A 484 31.35 -1.73 -19.79
N ALA A 485 31.83 -0.86 -18.89
CA ALA A 485 31.45 -0.89 -17.47
C ALA A 485 29.92 -0.77 -17.24
N SER A 486 29.20 -0.06 -18.11
CA SER A 486 27.73 -0.02 -18.11
C SER A 486 27.13 -1.39 -18.40
N ASP A 487 27.69 -2.13 -19.36
CA ASP A 487 27.20 -3.45 -19.75
C ASP A 487 27.45 -4.49 -18.66
N THR A 488 28.57 -4.36 -17.94
CA THR A 488 28.83 -5.11 -16.71
C THR A 488 27.75 -4.84 -15.66
N PHE A 489 27.47 -3.56 -15.37
CA PHE A 489 26.47 -3.16 -14.38
C PHE A 489 25.06 -3.65 -14.73
N PHE A 490 24.60 -3.47 -15.97
CA PHE A 490 23.26 -3.93 -16.39
C PHE A 490 23.16 -5.46 -16.42
N THR A 491 24.26 -6.16 -16.74
CA THR A 491 24.32 -7.62 -16.66
C THR A 491 24.17 -8.12 -15.22
N GLU A 492 24.92 -7.54 -14.28
CA GLU A 492 24.80 -7.87 -12.85
C GLU A 492 23.41 -7.52 -12.29
N LEU A 493 22.85 -6.38 -12.69
CA LEU A 493 21.51 -5.95 -12.29
C LEU A 493 20.42 -6.92 -12.76
N TYR A 494 20.44 -7.32 -14.03
CA TYR A 494 19.47 -8.29 -14.57
C TYR A 494 19.56 -9.63 -13.84
N VAL A 495 20.77 -10.16 -13.69
CA VAL A 495 21.02 -11.44 -13.00
C VAL A 495 20.52 -11.39 -11.56
N LEU A 496 20.80 -10.32 -10.81
CA LEU A 496 20.35 -10.15 -9.43
C LEU A 496 18.82 -10.17 -9.31
N GLN A 497 18.10 -9.58 -10.28
CA GLN A 497 16.64 -9.50 -10.27
C GLN A 497 15.94 -10.77 -10.76
N ALA A 498 16.49 -11.40 -11.80
CA ALA A 498 15.77 -12.38 -12.63
C ALA A 498 16.31 -13.81 -12.58
N LYS A 499 17.48 -14.09 -11.97
CA LYS A 499 18.06 -15.46 -11.95
C LYS A 499 17.09 -16.53 -11.42
N ASP A 500 16.32 -16.22 -10.37
CA ASP A 500 15.36 -17.15 -9.77
C ASP A 500 14.24 -17.56 -10.76
N LEU A 501 13.90 -16.67 -11.71
CA LEU A 501 12.86 -16.90 -12.71
C LEU A 501 13.35 -17.85 -13.82
N TRP A 502 14.66 -17.88 -14.06
CA TRP A 502 15.30 -18.80 -15.00
C TRP A 502 15.56 -20.19 -14.42
N ASN A 503 15.56 -20.33 -13.09
CA ASN A 503 15.77 -21.61 -12.38
C ASN A 503 14.53 -22.52 -12.40
N THR A 504 13.86 -22.61 -13.55
CA THR A 504 12.76 -23.56 -13.81
C THR A 504 13.17 -24.53 -14.92
N PRO A 505 12.79 -25.82 -14.86
CA PRO A 505 13.25 -26.82 -15.84
C PRO A 505 12.78 -26.53 -17.27
N GLU A 506 11.66 -25.81 -17.42
CA GLU A 506 11.19 -25.37 -18.74
C GLU A 506 12.07 -24.26 -19.33
N SER A 507 12.43 -23.25 -18.53
CA SER A 507 13.23 -22.12 -18.99
C SER A 507 14.70 -22.50 -19.20
N THR A 508 15.29 -23.37 -18.36
CA THR A 508 16.64 -23.90 -18.61
C THR A 508 16.68 -24.79 -19.85
N ALA A 509 15.67 -25.64 -20.08
CA ALA A 509 15.57 -26.44 -21.30
C ALA A 509 15.45 -25.57 -22.56
N LEU A 510 14.70 -24.46 -22.52
CA LEU A 510 14.59 -23.51 -23.63
C LEU A 510 15.90 -22.78 -23.91
N LEU A 511 16.61 -22.32 -22.88
CA LEU A 511 17.96 -21.72 -23.03
C LEU A 511 18.90 -22.70 -23.75
N VAL A 512 18.95 -23.96 -23.29
CA VAL A 512 19.81 -25.00 -23.88
C VAL A 512 19.36 -25.44 -25.29
N GLU A 513 18.07 -25.41 -25.61
CA GLU A 513 17.59 -25.74 -26.97
C GLU A 513 17.97 -24.65 -27.98
N ILE A 514 17.74 -23.39 -27.62
CA ILE A 514 18.00 -22.24 -28.51
C ILE A 514 19.49 -22.09 -28.74
N SER A 515 20.30 -22.30 -27.69
CA SER A 515 21.75 -22.14 -27.76
C SER A 515 22.51 -23.25 -28.50
N LYS A 516 21.80 -24.29 -28.98
CA LYS A 516 22.35 -25.36 -29.84
C LYS A 516 22.12 -25.09 -31.33
N LYS A 517 21.47 -23.98 -31.68
CA LYS A 517 21.25 -23.50 -33.05
C LYS A 517 22.20 -22.35 -33.36
#